data_AF-A0A6J3MD49-F1
#
_entry.id   AF-A0A6J3MD49-F1
#
_cell.length_a   1.000
_cell.length_b   1.000
_cell.length_c   1.000
_cell.angle_alpha   90.00
_cell.angle_beta   90.00
_cell.angle_gamma   90.00
#
_symmetry.space_group_name_H-M   'P 1'
#
loop_
_entity.id
_entity.type
_entity.pdbx_description
1 polymer ?
#
loop_
_entity_poly.entity_id
_entity_poly.type
_entity_poly.pdbx_seq_one_letter_code
_entity_poly.pdbx_strand_id
1 'polypeptide(L)'
;MSEPIPESIPTSALRRARPPKKKVALTPAGQQSAQVEALFANPDRVGNGIYLGPKPKTLAAIPEIIASVQGSSAGAGSGEFHVYKASRRREYERLKIMDEENQAEEADQEFQARKSEREQAEAEKLEKNRSKREKMKQRQQKKKLGTKGLPSVVDAEKQQSQASATGGHLKRKLEVASIASPSGNETDTPEPDALQRPSAEPTTEEQGITIHDED
;
A
#
# COMPACT_ATOMS: atom_id res chain seq x y z
N MET A 1 26.75 48.24 59.99
CA MET A 1 25.30 47.99 60.08
C MET A 1 24.79 47.80 58.66
N SER A 2 24.00 46.77 58.42
CA SER A 2 23.62 46.24 57.10
C SER A 2 22.80 47.22 56.26
N GLU A 3 23.07 47.26 54.97
CA GLU A 3 22.34 48.05 53.96
C GLU A 3 20.88 47.57 53.79
N PRO A 4 19.93 48.45 53.44
CA PRO A 4 18.53 48.08 53.23
C PRO A 4 18.34 47.37 51.89
N ILE A 5 18.08 46.07 51.93
CA ILE A 5 17.64 45.30 50.75
C ILE A 5 16.21 45.74 50.42
N PRO A 6 15.87 46.13 49.18
CA PRO A 6 14.49 46.42 48.82
C PRO A 6 13.65 45.14 48.91
N GLU A 7 12.63 45.16 49.76
CA GLU A 7 11.67 44.06 49.90
C GLU A 7 11.02 43.73 48.54
N SER A 8 10.93 42.42 48.30
CA SER A 8 10.36 41.73 47.14
C SER A 8 9.52 42.58 46.17
N ILE A 9 10.00 42.69 44.93
CA ILE A 9 9.14 43.07 43.80
C ILE A 9 8.04 42.01 43.69
N PRO A 10 6.74 42.35 43.79
CA PRO A 10 5.68 41.37 43.61
C PRO A 10 5.71 40.88 42.16
N THR A 11 6.02 39.60 41.96
CA THR A 11 6.05 38.91 40.65
C THR A 11 4.70 38.88 39.92
N SER A 12 3.66 39.51 40.46
CA SER A 12 2.32 39.59 39.89
C SER A 12 2.06 40.86 39.05
N ALA A 13 3.02 41.77 38.92
CA ALA A 13 2.87 43.03 38.18
C ALA A 13 3.04 42.94 36.65
N LEU A 14 3.30 41.75 36.07
CA LEU A 14 3.23 41.53 34.62
C LEU A 14 1.75 41.42 34.14
N ARG A 15 0.98 42.49 34.34
CA ARG A 15 -0.39 42.62 33.81
C ARG A 15 -0.39 43.02 32.33
N ARG A 16 -0.04 42.11 31.40
CA ARG A 16 -0.70 42.04 30.07
C ARG A 16 -0.27 40.94 29.10
N ALA A 17 0.46 39.91 29.50
CA ALA A 17 0.50 38.71 28.66
C ALA A 17 -0.80 37.94 28.91
N ARG A 18 -1.82 38.17 28.08
CA ARG A 18 -2.97 37.25 28.02
C ARG A 18 -2.39 35.84 27.84
N PRO A 19 -2.77 34.85 28.66
CA PRO A 19 -2.28 33.49 28.46
C PRO A 19 -2.60 33.08 27.01
N PRO A 20 -1.68 32.38 26.32
CA PRO A 20 -1.91 31.98 24.94
C PRO A 20 -3.25 31.25 24.88
N LYS A 21 -4.17 31.75 24.04
CA LYS A 21 -5.49 31.16 23.88
C LYS A 21 -5.28 29.72 23.43
N LYS A 22 -5.80 28.77 24.21
CA LYS A 22 -5.79 27.35 23.85
C LYS A 22 -6.47 27.24 22.48
N LYS A 23 -5.73 26.76 21.46
CA LYS A 23 -6.31 26.46 20.16
C LYS A 23 -7.30 25.32 20.39
N VAL A 24 -8.59 25.62 20.32
CA VAL A 24 -9.64 24.59 20.36
C VAL A 24 -9.47 23.74 19.11
N ALA A 25 -9.56 22.42 19.24
CA ALA A 25 -9.56 21.55 18.07
C ALA A 25 -10.76 21.92 17.19
N LEU A 26 -10.50 22.39 15.97
CA LEU A 26 -11.57 22.75 15.03
C LEU A 26 -12.35 21.48 14.66
N THR A 27 -13.67 21.64 14.55
CA THR A 27 -14.54 20.63 13.95
C THR A 27 -14.10 20.35 12.52
N PRO A 28 -14.39 19.17 11.94
CA PRO A 28 -14.00 18.85 10.56
C PRO A 28 -14.46 19.92 9.55
N ALA A 29 -15.69 20.42 9.71
CA ALA A 29 -16.23 21.52 8.89
C ALA A 29 -15.47 22.83 9.10
N GLY A 30 -15.05 23.14 10.34
CA GLY A 30 -14.21 24.30 10.63
C GLY A 30 -12.80 24.20 10.03
N GLN A 31 -12.21 23.01 10.00
CA GLN A 31 -10.91 22.78 9.34
C GLN A 31 -11.01 23.02 7.84
N GLN A 32 -12.07 22.50 7.21
CA GLN A 32 -12.34 22.73 5.79
C GLN A 32 -12.58 24.21 5.49
N SER A 33 -13.40 24.91 6.29
CA SER A 33 -13.65 26.34 6.08
C SER A 33 -12.37 27.17 6.23
N ALA A 34 -11.54 26.89 7.24
CA ALA A 34 -10.26 27.55 7.43
C ALA A 34 -9.27 27.30 6.27
N GLN A 35 -9.24 26.08 5.71
CA GLN A 35 -8.42 25.77 4.54
C GLN A 35 -8.91 26.51 3.29
N VAL A 36 -10.22 26.58 3.10
CA VAL A 36 -10.85 27.33 2.00
C VAL A 36 -10.58 28.83 2.12
N GLU A 37 -10.73 29.40 3.31
CA GLU A 37 -10.37 30.80 3.61
C GLU A 37 -8.89 31.08 3.32
N ALA A 38 -7.99 30.15 3.68
CA ALA A 38 -6.56 30.28 3.39
C ALA A 38 -6.24 30.22 1.89
N LEU A 39 -6.95 29.40 1.11
CA LEU A 39 -6.81 29.35 -0.35
C LEU A 39 -7.33 30.64 -1.00
N PHE A 40 -8.45 31.18 -0.53
CA PHE A 40 -9.03 32.43 -1.04
C PHE A 40 -8.28 33.70 -0.62
N ALA A 41 -7.45 33.64 0.42
CA ALA A 41 -6.62 34.77 0.83
C ALA A 41 -5.62 35.21 -0.26
N ASN A 42 -5.18 34.28 -1.12
CA ASN A 42 -4.27 34.55 -2.24
C ASN A 42 -4.70 33.74 -3.48
N PRO A 43 -5.69 34.22 -4.25
CA PRO A 43 -6.23 33.49 -5.39
C PRO A 43 -5.26 33.43 -6.59
N ASP A 44 -4.38 34.42 -6.75
CA ASP A 44 -3.47 34.53 -7.90
C ASP A 44 -2.18 33.68 -7.78
N ARG A 45 -2.02 32.93 -6.67
CA ARG A 45 -0.85 32.10 -6.46
C ARG A 45 -0.91 30.88 -7.40
N VAL A 46 -0.23 31.02 -8.54
CA VAL A 46 -0.03 29.94 -9.52
C VAL A 46 0.60 28.74 -8.81
N GLY A 47 -0.12 27.61 -8.79
CA GLY A 47 0.31 26.41 -8.09
C GLY A 47 -0.16 26.29 -6.64
N ASN A 48 -1.37 26.78 -6.32
CA ASN A 48 -2.10 26.41 -5.10
C ASN A 48 -2.33 24.88 -5.01
N GLY A 49 -1.27 24.15 -4.64
CA GLY A 49 -1.33 22.99 -3.76
C GLY A 49 -2.03 21.74 -4.27
N ILE A 50 -2.09 21.47 -5.58
CA ILE A 50 -2.43 20.11 -6.02
C ILE A 50 -1.22 19.23 -5.70
N TYR A 51 -1.27 18.57 -4.55
CA TYR A 51 -0.30 17.55 -4.18
C TYR A 51 -0.46 16.38 -5.14
N LEU A 52 0.49 16.21 -6.04
CA LEU A 52 0.51 15.14 -7.05
C LEU A 52 0.85 13.76 -6.47
N GLY A 53 1.00 13.65 -5.15
CA GLY A 53 1.41 12.42 -4.47
C GLY A 53 2.85 12.47 -3.97
N PRO A 54 3.24 11.48 -3.15
CA PRO A 54 4.63 11.32 -2.73
C PRO A 54 5.52 11.05 -3.94
N LYS A 55 6.68 11.71 -4.00
CA LYS A 55 7.68 11.41 -5.03
C LYS A 55 8.34 10.06 -4.73
N PRO A 56 8.66 9.25 -5.76
CA PRO A 56 9.42 8.02 -5.55
C PRO A 56 10.78 8.33 -4.95
N LYS A 57 11.29 7.44 -4.10
CA LYS A 57 12.63 7.55 -3.52
C LYS A 57 13.63 7.16 -4.62
N THR A 58 14.33 8.14 -5.18
CA THR A 58 15.37 7.88 -6.17
C THR A 58 16.74 8.30 -5.63
N LEU A 59 17.77 7.54 -5.96
CA LEU A 59 19.14 7.96 -5.69
C LEU A 59 19.65 8.87 -6.80
N ALA A 60 20.49 9.82 -6.42
CA ALA A 60 21.23 10.62 -7.39
C ALA A 60 22.16 9.71 -8.22
N ALA A 61 22.17 9.92 -9.53
CA ALA A 61 23.06 9.20 -10.43
C ALA A 61 24.52 9.37 -10.02
N ILE A 62 25.31 8.30 -10.12
CA ILE A 62 26.75 8.34 -9.87
C ILE A 62 27.38 9.20 -10.99
N PRO A 63 28.24 10.18 -10.65
CA PRO A 63 28.94 10.97 -11.66
C PRO A 63 29.83 10.07 -12.52
N GLU A 64 29.82 10.29 -13.84
CA GLU A 64 30.57 9.49 -14.81
C GLU A 64 32.08 9.60 -14.62
N ILE A 65 32.58 10.79 -14.28
CA ILE A 65 34.02 11.06 -14.11
C ILE A 65 34.30 11.43 -12.66
N ILE A 66 35.12 10.61 -12.00
CA ILE A 66 35.65 10.92 -10.67
C ILE A 66 37.06 11.50 -10.87
N ALA A 67 37.21 12.80 -10.66
CA ALA A 67 38.49 13.50 -10.85
C ALA A 67 39.53 13.19 -9.75
N SER A 68 39.13 12.56 -8.65
CA SER A 68 39.97 12.31 -7.47
C SER A 68 40.63 10.93 -7.45
N VAL A 69 40.68 10.22 -8.58
CA VAL A 69 41.28 8.88 -8.64
C VAL A 69 42.80 8.99 -8.60
N GLN A 70 43.38 8.70 -7.43
CA GLN A 70 44.82 8.57 -7.23
C GLN A 70 45.30 7.23 -7.85
N GLY A 71 46.55 7.17 -8.33
CA GLY A 71 47.07 6.01 -9.07
C GLY A 71 46.96 4.68 -8.31
N SER A 72 46.86 3.56 -9.04
CA SER A 72 46.53 2.24 -8.50
C SER A 72 47.55 1.66 -7.51
N SER A 73 48.80 2.13 -7.56
CA SER A 73 49.87 1.73 -6.62
C SER A 73 50.05 2.71 -5.46
N ALA A 74 49.28 3.80 -5.42
CA ALA A 74 49.38 4.77 -4.36
C ALA A 74 48.74 4.24 -3.07
N GLY A 75 49.35 4.52 -1.91
CA GLY A 75 48.86 4.04 -0.62
C GLY A 75 47.51 4.66 -0.21
N ALA A 76 46.85 4.03 0.78
CA ALA A 76 45.59 4.53 1.33
C ALA A 76 45.77 5.91 1.99
N GLY A 77 45.11 6.93 1.43
CA GLY A 77 45.05 8.27 2.02
C GLY A 77 44.08 8.34 3.21
N SER A 78 44.20 9.39 4.03
CA SER A 78 43.33 9.60 5.20
C SER A 78 41.84 9.83 4.84
N GLY A 79 41.56 10.29 3.62
CA GLY A 79 40.21 10.50 3.11
C GLY A 79 39.53 9.26 2.52
N GLU A 80 40.29 8.19 2.23
CA GLU A 80 39.80 7.02 1.49
C GLU A 80 38.72 6.27 2.26
N PHE A 81 38.86 6.20 3.59
CA PHE A 81 37.84 5.59 4.46
C PHE A 81 36.47 6.26 4.31
N HIS A 82 36.44 7.59 4.21
CA HIS A 82 35.18 8.32 4.05
C HIS A 82 34.58 8.18 2.66
N VAL A 83 35.43 8.08 1.62
CA VAL A 83 35.00 7.78 0.25
C VAL A 83 34.33 6.41 0.20
N TYR A 84 34.96 5.37 0.75
CA TYR A 84 34.39 4.04 0.85
C TYR A 84 33.07 4.03 1.64
N LYS A 85 33.03 4.67 2.82
CA LYS A 85 31.82 4.74 3.64
C LYS A 85 30.65 5.40 2.90
N ALA A 86 30.90 6.48 2.17
CA ALA A 86 29.88 7.17 1.38
C ALA A 86 29.42 6.32 0.18
N SER A 87 30.36 5.70 -0.54
CA SER A 87 30.08 4.80 -1.66
C SER A 87 29.24 3.60 -1.22
N ARG A 88 29.67 2.90 -0.16
CA ARG A 88 28.97 1.73 0.39
C ARG A 88 27.57 2.06 0.85
N ARG A 89 27.38 3.22 1.51
CA ARG A 89 26.06 3.67 1.94
C ARG A 89 25.14 3.93 0.75
N ARG A 90 25.62 4.60 -0.30
CA ARG A 90 24.84 4.81 -1.53
C ARG A 90 24.48 3.49 -2.19
N GLU A 91 25.42 2.54 -2.22
CA GLU A 91 25.17 1.23 -2.84
C GLU A 91 24.13 0.41 -2.08
N TYR A 92 24.17 0.41 -0.75
CA TYR A 92 23.13 -0.24 0.06
C TYR A 92 21.77 0.44 -0.09
N GLU A 93 21.73 1.77 -0.15
CA GLU A 93 20.50 2.49 -0.46
C GLU A 93 19.98 2.13 -1.86
N ARG A 94 20.89 1.89 -2.83
CA ARG A 94 20.53 1.55 -4.22
C ARG A 94 19.90 0.18 -4.30
N LEU A 95 20.59 -0.83 -3.73
CA LEU A 95 20.10 -2.20 -3.66
C LEU A 95 18.76 -2.26 -2.93
N LYS A 96 18.65 -1.55 -1.80
CA LYS A 96 17.41 -1.48 -1.04
C LYS A 96 16.24 -0.90 -1.84
N ILE A 97 16.45 0.16 -2.63
CA ILE A 97 15.39 0.74 -3.46
C ILE A 97 14.98 -0.25 -4.55
N MET A 98 15.93 -0.91 -5.21
CA MET A 98 15.64 -1.92 -6.23
C MET A 98 14.88 -3.12 -5.65
N ASP A 99 15.27 -3.60 -4.47
CA ASP A 99 14.57 -4.69 -3.79
C ASP A 99 13.16 -4.27 -3.36
N GLU A 100 12.98 -3.05 -2.83
CA GLU A 100 11.66 -2.48 -2.50
C GLU A 100 10.76 -2.35 -3.74
N GLU A 101 11.31 -1.92 -4.87
CA GLU A 101 10.59 -1.80 -6.16
C GLU A 101 10.18 -3.17 -6.70
N ASN A 102 11.10 -4.14 -6.76
CA ASN A 102 10.80 -5.50 -7.21
C ASN A 102 9.70 -6.16 -6.37
N GLN A 103 9.78 -6.04 -5.04
CA GLN A 103 8.76 -6.58 -4.14
C GLN A 103 7.38 -5.92 -4.34
N ALA A 104 7.36 -4.61 -4.59
CA ALA A 104 6.12 -3.89 -4.87
C ALA A 104 5.51 -4.32 -6.21
N GLU A 105 6.34 -4.48 -7.25
CA GLU A 105 5.90 -4.94 -8.57
C GLU A 105 5.34 -6.36 -8.53
N GLU A 106 6.03 -7.30 -7.85
CA GLU A 106 5.54 -8.67 -7.66
C GLU A 106 4.19 -8.68 -6.92
N ALA A 107 4.07 -7.94 -5.82
CA ALA A 107 2.82 -7.84 -5.07
C ALA A 107 1.67 -7.23 -5.90
N ASP A 108 1.95 -6.22 -6.71
CA ASP A 108 0.97 -5.60 -7.60
C ASP A 108 0.53 -6.56 -8.72
N GLN A 109 1.46 -7.32 -9.30
CA GLN A 109 1.16 -8.35 -10.29
C GLN A 109 0.28 -9.45 -9.71
N GLU A 110 0.62 -9.97 -8.52
CA GLU A 110 -0.19 -10.98 -7.82
C GLU A 110 -1.60 -10.46 -7.49
N PHE A 111 -1.69 -9.21 -7.02
CA PHE A 111 -2.97 -8.58 -6.73
C PHE A 111 -3.83 -8.43 -7.98
N GLN A 112 -3.24 -7.97 -9.09
CA GLN A 112 -3.93 -7.81 -10.37
C GLN A 112 -4.40 -9.15 -10.93
N ALA A 113 -3.55 -10.18 -10.90
CA ALA A 113 -3.89 -11.53 -11.31
C ALA A 113 -5.09 -12.05 -10.50
N ARG A 114 -5.01 -12.01 -9.16
CA ARG A 114 -6.10 -12.45 -8.28
C ARG A 114 -7.40 -11.66 -8.46
N LYS A 115 -7.30 -10.37 -8.74
CA LYS A 115 -8.46 -9.52 -9.03
C LYS A 115 -9.11 -9.94 -10.35
N SER A 116 -8.32 -10.15 -11.39
CA SER A 116 -8.80 -10.56 -12.72
C SER A 116 -9.49 -11.93 -12.68
N GLU A 117 -8.94 -12.91 -11.94
CA GLU A 117 -9.56 -14.22 -11.76
C GLU A 117 -10.93 -14.12 -11.06
N ARG A 118 -11.03 -13.27 -10.04
CA ARG A 118 -12.30 -13.04 -9.33
C ARG A 118 -13.33 -12.41 -10.25
N GLU A 119 -12.93 -11.38 -11.01
CA GLU A 119 -13.81 -10.70 -11.96
C GLU A 119 -14.29 -11.65 -13.07
N GLN A 120 -13.42 -12.52 -13.59
CA GLN A 120 -13.79 -13.54 -14.57
C GLN A 120 -14.77 -14.56 -13.98
N ALA A 121 -14.51 -15.08 -12.78
CA ALA A 121 -15.40 -16.04 -12.12
C ALA A 121 -16.77 -15.44 -11.80
N GLU A 122 -16.83 -14.16 -11.46
CA GLU A 122 -18.08 -13.41 -11.27
C GLU A 122 -18.81 -13.17 -12.60
N ALA A 123 -18.09 -12.76 -13.65
CA ALA A 123 -18.63 -12.55 -14.98
C ALA A 123 -19.27 -13.83 -15.55
N GLU A 124 -18.60 -14.98 -15.41
CA GLU A 124 -19.16 -16.28 -15.83
C GLU A 124 -20.44 -16.64 -15.08
N LYS A 125 -20.48 -16.42 -13.76
CA LYS A 125 -21.68 -16.66 -12.95
C LYS A 125 -22.82 -15.74 -13.38
N LEU A 126 -22.52 -14.47 -13.64
CA LEU A 126 -23.48 -13.50 -14.14
C LEU A 126 -24.00 -13.87 -15.54
N GLU A 127 -23.16 -14.30 -16.46
CA GLU A 127 -23.54 -14.73 -17.80
C GLU A 127 -24.40 -16.00 -17.78
N LYS A 128 -24.02 -17.00 -16.96
CA LYS A 128 -24.82 -18.22 -16.72
C LYS A 128 -26.22 -17.86 -16.17
N ASN A 129 -26.31 -16.86 -15.29
CA ASN A 129 -27.60 -16.41 -14.75
C ASN A 129 -28.40 -15.55 -15.75
N ARG A 130 -27.73 -14.71 -16.53
CA ARG A 130 -28.31 -13.87 -17.58
C ARG A 130 -28.93 -14.74 -18.68
N SER A 131 -28.18 -15.71 -19.20
CA SER A 131 -28.66 -16.65 -20.22
C SER A 131 -29.86 -17.47 -19.73
N LYS A 132 -29.88 -17.91 -18.45
CA LYS A 132 -31.06 -18.56 -17.84
C LYS A 132 -32.29 -17.64 -17.85
N ARG A 133 -32.13 -16.36 -17.47
CA ARG A 133 -33.22 -15.37 -17.47
C ARG A 133 -33.71 -15.06 -18.89
N GLU A 134 -32.81 -14.92 -19.85
CA GLU A 134 -33.15 -14.67 -21.25
C GLU A 134 -33.90 -15.86 -21.87
N LYS A 135 -33.46 -17.10 -21.62
CA LYS A 135 -34.19 -18.32 -22.02
C LYS A 135 -35.60 -18.36 -21.41
N MET A 136 -35.75 -18.01 -20.11
CA MET A 136 -37.06 -17.92 -19.48
C MET A 136 -37.94 -16.83 -20.09
N LYS A 137 -37.38 -15.65 -20.37
CA LYS A 137 -38.09 -14.52 -21.02
C LYS A 137 -38.56 -14.90 -22.42
N GLN A 138 -37.72 -15.55 -23.22
CA GLN A 138 -38.08 -16.06 -24.54
C GLN A 138 -39.19 -17.11 -24.48
N ARG A 139 -39.14 -18.06 -23.52
CA ARG A 139 -40.21 -19.05 -23.31
C ARG A 139 -41.53 -18.38 -22.91
N GLN A 140 -41.49 -17.36 -22.05
CA GLN A 140 -42.69 -16.60 -21.66
C GLN A 140 -43.27 -15.79 -22.83
N GLN A 141 -42.42 -15.15 -23.64
CA GLN A 141 -42.85 -14.46 -24.86
C GLN A 141 -43.49 -15.44 -25.86
N LYS A 142 -42.85 -16.59 -26.12
CA LYS A 142 -43.42 -17.64 -26.98
C LYS A 142 -44.77 -18.15 -26.47
N LYS A 143 -44.96 -18.32 -25.15
CA LYS A 143 -46.27 -18.68 -24.56
C LYS A 143 -47.33 -17.57 -24.74
N LYS A 144 -46.93 -16.30 -24.59
CA LYS A 144 -47.83 -15.14 -24.82
C LYS A 144 -48.20 -14.97 -26.30
N LEU A 145 -47.30 -15.31 -27.22
CA LEU A 145 -47.54 -15.28 -28.67
C LEU A 145 -48.28 -16.54 -29.16
N GLY A 146 -48.04 -17.70 -28.53
CA GLY A 146 -48.60 -19.01 -28.88
C GLY A 146 -50.00 -19.30 -28.34
N THR A 147 -50.61 -18.38 -27.60
CA THR A 147 -52.03 -18.46 -27.18
C THR A 147 -53.00 -18.08 -28.30
N LYS A 148 -52.62 -18.36 -29.56
CA LYS A 148 -53.50 -18.30 -30.73
C LYS A 148 -53.49 -19.55 -31.63
N GLY A 149 -52.88 -20.70 -31.24
CA GLY A 149 -53.14 -21.94 -31.99
C GLY A 149 -52.28 -23.17 -31.67
N LEU A 150 -52.98 -24.23 -31.23
CA LEU A 150 -52.70 -25.68 -31.30
C LEU A 150 -51.54 -26.32 -30.50
N PRO A 151 -51.73 -27.57 -29.98
CA PRO A 151 -50.72 -28.34 -29.26
C PRO A 151 -49.91 -29.26 -30.18
N SER A 152 -48.60 -29.37 -29.97
CA SER A 152 -47.81 -30.51 -30.47
C SER A 152 -46.87 -31.06 -29.41
N VAL A 153 -46.72 -32.38 -29.51
CA VAL A 153 -46.03 -33.36 -28.67
C VAL A 153 -44.53 -33.43 -29.04
N VAL A 154 -43.71 -33.95 -28.09
CA VAL A 154 -42.28 -34.39 -28.14
C VAL A 154 -41.23 -33.31 -28.46
N ASP A 155 -40.04 -33.24 -27.83
CA ASP A 155 -39.13 -34.30 -27.39
C ASP A 155 -38.42 -34.02 -26.06
N ALA A 156 -38.06 -35.13 -25.42
CA ALA A 156 -37.18 -35.21 -24.28
C ALA A 156 -35.72 -35.27 -24.74
N GLU A 157 -34.86 -34.38 -24.25
CA GLU A 157 -33.45 -34.72 -24.05
C GLU A 157 -32.99 -34.32 -22.65
N LYS A 158 -32.61 -35.38 -21.95
CA LYS A 158 -32.09 -35.43 -20.60
C LYS A 158 -30.58 -35.23 -20.72
N GLN A 159 -30.06 -34.08 -20.30
CA GLN A 159 -28.66 -33.98 -19.91
C GLN A 159 -28.57 -33.54 -18.46
N GLN A 160 -28.06 -34.47 -17.67
CA GLN A 160 -27.72 -34.35 -16.26
C GLN A 160 -26.62 -33.30 -16.09
N SER A 161 -26.82 -32.37 -15.16
CA SER A 161 -25.72 -31.93 -14.29
C SER A 161 -26.30 -31.72 -12.90
N GLN A 162 -25.75 -32.48 -11.96
CA GLN A 162 -26.13 -32.46 -10.57
C GLN A 162 -25.91 -31.05 -10.00
N ALA A 163 -26.95 -30.49 -9.40
CA ALA A 163 -26.82 -29.44 -8.40
C ALA A 163 -27.69 -29.86 -7.23
N SER A 164 -27.00 -30.22 -6.15
CA SER A 164 -27.53 -30.62 -4.85
C SER A 164 -28.59 -29.64 -4.36
N ALA A 165 -29.78 -30.19 -4.08
CA ALA A 165 -30.78 -29.52 -3.27
C ALA A 165 -30.38 -29.62 -1.80
N THR A 166 -30.01 -28.51 -1.20
CA THR A 166 -30.30 -28.21 0.21
C THR A 166 -30.98 -26.83 0.17
N GLY A 167 -32.29 -26.79 0.34
CA GLY A 167 -32.88 -26.79 1.67
C GLY A 167 -33.31 -25.34 1.94
N GLY A 168 -34.57 -25.05 1.63
CA GLY A 168 -35.17 -23.76 1.93
C GLY A 168 -35.20 -23.52 3.43
N HIS A 169 -34.58 -22.43 3.87
CA HIS A 169 -34.72 -21.93 5.22
C HIS A 169 -35.12 -20.47 5.18
N LEU A 170 -36.06 -20.16 6.06
CA LEU A 170 -36.91 -19.00 6.09
C LEU A 170 -36.15 -17.70 6.24
N LYS A 171 -36.84 -16.62 5.85
CA LYS A 171 -36.55 -15.22 6.13
C LYS A 171 -35.88 -15.05 7.51
N ARG A 172 -34.57 -14.79 7.54
CA ARG A 172 -33.89 -14.27 8.72
C ARG A 172 -33.75 -12.76 8.58
N LYS A 173 -34.43 -12.07 9.50
CA LYS A 173 -34.36 -10.64 9.77
C LYS A 173 -32.89 -10.27 10.04
N LEU A 174 -32.37 -9.27 9.35
CA LEU A 174 -31.06 -8.68 9.64
C LEU A 174 -31.15 -7.99 11.00
N GLU A 175 -30.50 -8.55 12.02
CA GLU A 175 -30.17 -7.82 13.23
C GLU A 175 -28.70 -7.42 13.14
N VAL A 176 -28.44 -6.14 13.39
CA VAL A 176 -27.12 -5.52 13.37
C VAL A 176 -26.33 -6.07 14.56
N ALA A 177 -25.35 -6.92 14.28
CA ALA A 177 -24.40 -7.38 15.29
C ALA A 177 -23.42 -6.26 15.60
N SER A 178 -23.45 -5.80 16.86
CA SER A 178 -22.47 -4.92 17.48
C SER A 178 -21.07 -5.54 17.41
N ILE A 179 -20.13 -4.79 16.85
CA ILE A 179 -18.70 -5.12 16.82
C ILE A 179 -18.16 -5.00 18.25
N ALA A 180 -17.90 -6.13 18.89
CA ALA A 180 -17.12 -6.21 20.13
C ALA A 180 -15.66 -6.48 19.75
N SER A 181 -14.77 -5.55 20.10
CA SER A 181 -13.32 -5.67 19.96
C SER A 181 -12.76 -6.73 20.92
N PRO A 182 -11.94 -7.69 20.47
CA PRO A 182 -11.08 -8.42 21.38
C PRO A 182 -9.78 -7.64 21.60
N SER A 183 -9.61 -7.13 22.82
CA SER A 183 -8.28 -6.82 23.36
C SER A 183 -7.56 -8.14 23.65
N GLY A 184 -6.44 -8.37 22.99
CA GLY A 184 -5.54 -9.49 23.26
C GLY A 184 -4.12 -8.98 23.00
N ASN A 185 -3.42 -8.70 24.09
CA ASN A 185 -2.08 -8.14 24.12
C ASN A 185 -1.11 -9.30 24.28
N GLU A 186 -0.50 -9.79 23.20
CA GLU A 186 0.63 -10.74 23.28
C GLU A 186 1.68 -10.34 22.24
N THR A 187 2.75 -9.72 22.76
CA THR A 187 3.99 -9.43 22.07
C THR A 187 4.92 -10.64 22.22
N ASP A 188 4.92 -11.54 21.25
CA ASP A 188 6.01 -12.50 21.09
C ASP A 188 7.11 -11.86 20.26
N THR A 189 8.15 -11.40 20.97
CA THR A 189 9.41 -10.93 20.39
C THR A 189 10.38 -12.11 20.40
N PRO A 190 10.86 -12.61 19.25
CA PRO A 190 12.01 -13.49 19.26
C PRO A 190 13.28 -12.64 19.33
N GLU A 191 13.98 -12.74 20.48
CA GLU A 191 15.39 -12.33 20.60
C GLU A 191 16.28 -13.11 19.62
N PRO A 192 17.28 -12.48 18.97
CA PRO A 192 18.38 -13.21 18.37
C PRO A 192 19.47 -13.48 19.41
N ASP A 193 19.56 -14.75 19.82
CA ASP A 193 20.63 -15.27 20.68
C ASP A 193 21.99 -15.23 19.98
N ALA A 194 23.01 -15.00 20.79
CA ALA A 194 24.37 -14.75 20.40
C ALA A 194 25.17 -16.04 20.19
N LEU A 195 26.13 -15.96 19.27
CA LEU A 195 27.37 -16.77 19.23
C LEU A 195 27.25 -18.26 18.87
N GLN A 196 27.32 -18.56 17.56
CA GLN A 196 28.03 -19.75 17.10
C GLN A 196 28.86 -19.40 15.84
N ARG A 197 30.19 -19.37 15.99
CA ARG A 197 31.14 -19.30 14.87
C ARG A 197 31.21 -20.68 14.19
N PRO A 198 31.10 -20.78 12.86
CA PRO A 198 31.66 -21.91 12.15
C PRO A 198 33.09 -21.60 11.68
N SER A 199 33.95 -22.58 11.91
CA SER A 199 35.35 -22.70 11.55
C SER A 199 35.63 -22.60 10.05
N ALA A 200 36.82 -22.10 9.72
CA ALA A 200 37.40 -22.04 8.39
C ALA A 200 37.61 -23.43 7.76
N GLU A 201 37.31 -23.57 6.46
CA GLU A 201 37.72 -24.59 5.47
C GLU A 201 37.40 -24.02 4.05
N PRO A 202 37.97 -24.55 2.95
CA PRO A 202 38.75 -23.78 1.99
C PRO A 202 38.02 -23.35 0.70
N THR A 203 38.66 -22.42 -0.01
CA THR A 203 38.26 -21.83 -1.29
C THR A 203 37.98 -22.89 -2.36
N THR A 204 36.73 -22.96 -2.85
CA THR A 204 36.38 -23.63 -4.11
C THR A 204 36.44 -22.62 -5.24
N GLU A 205 37.27 -22.90 -6.23
CA GLU A 205 37.53 -22.09 -7.42
C GLU A 205 36.25 -21.79 -8.22
N GLU A 206 36.13 -20.55 -8.67
CA GLU A 206 35.02 -20.05 -9.48
C GLU A 206 35.01 -20.75 -10.85
N GLN A 207 33.94 -21.50 -11.15
CA GLN A 207 33.70 -22.01 -12.50
C GLN A 207 33.13 -20.87 -13.35
N GLY A 208 33.92 -20.45 -14.34
CA GLY A 208 33.55 -19.41 -15.30
C GLY A 208 32.30 -19.76 -16.10
N ILE A 209 31.58 -18.72 -16.52
CA ILE A 209 30.37 -18.79 -17.34
C ILE A 209 30.75 -19.34 -18.73
N THR A 210 30.28 -20.53 -19.07
CA THR A 210 30.36 -21.08 -20.44
C THR A 210 29.18 -20.55 -21.25
N ILE A 211 29.45 -19.70 -22.24
CA ILE A 211 28.47 -19.23 -23.23
C ILE A 211 28.48 -20.25 -24.38
N HIS A 212 27.33 -20.84 -24.67
CA HIS A 212 27.13 -21.66 -25.86
C HIS A 212 26.50 -20.79 -26.96
N ASP A 213 27.28 -20.51 -28.01
CA ASP A 213 26.77 -19.94 -29.25
C ASP A 213 26.19 -21.10 -30.09
N GLU A 214 24.87 -21.16 -30.22
CA GLU A 214 24.18 -22.00 -31.22
C GLU A 214 23.59 -21.09 -32.31
N ASP A 215 23.94 -21.41 -33.56
CA ASP A 215 23.34 -20.91 -34.82
C ASP A 215 21.88 -21.39 -34.99
#